data_AF-A0A494T8V7-F1
#
_entry.id   AF-A0A494T8V7-F1
#
_cell.length_a   1.000
_cell.length_b   1.000
_cell.length_c   1.000
_cell.angle_alpha   90.00
_cell.angle_beta   90.00
_cell.angle_gamma   90.00
#
_symmetry.space_group_name_H-M   'P 1'
#
loop_
_entity.id
_entity.type
_entity.pdbx_description
1 polymer ?
#
loop_
_entity_poly.entity_id
_entity_poly.type
_entity_poly.pdbx_seq_one_letter_code
_entity_poly.pdbx_strand_id
1 'polypeptide(L)'
;MTGRNGVDIHTAALEAARGAEIIFGDSQGASTPALTYSPPIEFSIDDKPAVRYTVRADNIHRRHDCDPTQAIFDVVATAGYATAAVAVFMVELDQNIEGALDHSLADSIISTIRPSDHTPGE
;
A
#
# COMPACT_ATOMS: atom_id res chain seq x y z
N MET A 1 -10.64 -18.77 25.36
CA MET A 1 -10.02 -19.03 24.04
C MET A 1 -9.36 -17.73 23.61
N THR A 2 -8.06 -17.58 23.85
CA THR A 2 -7.28 -16.36 23.52
C THR A 2 -6.08 -16.78 22.69
N GLY A 3 -6.27 -16.88 21.37
CA GLY A 3 -5.20 -17.11 20.42
C GLY A 3 -4.67 -15.78 19.93
N ARG A 4 -3.47 -15.39 20.35
CA ARG A 4 -2.69 -14.32 19.73
C ARG A 4 -1.39 -14.96 19.25
N ASN A 5 -1.07 -14.82 17.96
CA ASN A 5 0.27 -14.62 17.40
C ASN A 5 0.22 -14.72 15.86
N GLY A 6 -0.31 -13.65 15.27
CA GLY A 6 -0.21 -13.29 13.87
C GLY A 6 -0.74 -11.86 13.76
N VAL A 7 0.01 -10.95 13.14
CA VAL A 7 -0.55 -9.65 12.76
C VAL A 7 -1.68 -9.96 11.80
N ASP A 8 -2.91 -9.56 12.11
CA ASP A 8 -4.04 -9.76 11.19
C ASP A 8 -3.88 -8.86 9.96
N ILE A 9 -4.54 -9.20 8.86
CA ILE A 9 -4.36 -8.49 7.58
C ILE A 9 -4.75 -7.00 7.67
N HIS A 10 -5.70 -6.62 8.53
CA HIS A 10 -6.04 -5.20 8.72
C HIS A 10 -4.94 -4.45 9.45
N THR A 11 -4.46 -5.01 10.57
CA THR A 11 -3.35 -4.41 11.32
C THR A 11 -2.12 -4.26 10.43
N ALA A 12 -1.76 -5.31 9.66
CA ALA A 12 -0.61 -5.27 8.76
C ALA A 12 -0.75 -4.19 7.68
N ALA A 13 -1.90 -4.13 7.01
CA ALA A 13 -2.13 -3.12 5.97
C ALA A 13 -2.15 -1.70 6.54
N LEU A 14 -2.79 -1.49 7.69
CA LEU A 14 -2.87 -0.17 8.31
C LEU A 14 -1.51 0.31 8.82
N GLU A 15 -0.70 -0.55 9.42
CA GLU A 15 0.65 -0.21 9.85
C GLU A 15 1.54 0.15 8.66
N ALA A 16 1.48 -0.62 7.57
CA ALA A 16 2.20 -0.29 6.34
C ALA A 16 1.67 1.00 5.68
N ALA A 17 0.35 1.24 5.69
CA ALA A 17 -0.25 2.47 5.18
C ALA A 17 0.23 3.71 5.96
N ARG A 18 0.41 3.60 7.28
CA ARG A 18 1.01 4.67 8.11
C ARG A 18 2.47 4.97 7.74
N GLY A 19 3.16 4.03 7.08
CA GLY A 19 4.47 4.27 6.48
C GLY A 19 4.48 5.41 5.47
N ALA A 20 3.32 5.79 4.90
CA ALA A 20 3.17 6.95 4.02
C ALA A 20 3.69 8.26 4.63
N GLU A 21 3.60 8.43 5.96
CA GLU A 21 4.15 9.60 6.66
C GLU A 21 5.66 9.71 6.51
N ILE A 22 6.35 8.56 6.49
CA ILE A 22 7.80 8.48 6.33
C ILE A 22 8.18 8.57 4.85
N ILE A 23 7.41 7.92 3.96
CA ILE A 23 7.66 7.91 2.51
C ILE A 23 7.55 9.32 1.93
N PHE A 24 6.46 10.04 2.25
CA PHE A 24 6.19 11.37 1.72
C PHE A 24 6.69 12.51 2.61
N GLY A 25 7.21 12.18 3.79
CA GLY A 25 7.81 13.13 4.71
C GLY A 25 9.17 13.63 4.20
N ASP A 26 9.55 14.80 4.69
CA ASP A 26 10.88 15.37 4.41
C ASP A 26 11.68 15.51 5.71
N SER A 27 12.97 15.14 5.64
CA SER A 27 13.87 15.16 6.79
C SER A 27 14.47 16.53 7.08
N GLN A 28 14.29 17.52 6.19
CA GLN A 28 14.91 18.84 6.25
C GLN A 28 13.98 19.91 6.83
N GLY A 29 12.92 19.49 7.53
CA GLY A 29 12.02 20.41 8.25
C GLY A 29 10.98 21.09 7.36
N ALA A 30 10.76 20.60 6.14
CA ALA A 30 9.63 21.03 5.33
C ALA A 30 8.29 20.63 5.98
N SER A 31 7.21 21.26 5.53
CA SER A 31 5.86 20.96 6.02
C SER A 31 5.50 19.49 5.78
N THR A 32 4.94 18.85 6.80
CA THR A 32 4.45 17.47 6.71
C THR A 32 3.33 17.36 5.67
N PRO A 33 3.34 16.32 4.82
CA PRO A 33 2.25 16.09 3.88
C PRO A 33 0.93 15.85 4.62
N ALA A 34 -0.17 16.31 4.04
CA ALA A 34 -1.51 16.02 4.52
C ALA A 34 -1.92 14.63 4.03
N LEU A 35 -2.15 13.69 4.96
CA LEU A 35 -2.57 12.33 4.61
C LEU A 35 -4.06 12.12 4.89
N THR A 36 -4.77 11.62 3.88
CA THR A 36 -6.17 11.21 4.00
C THR A 36 -6.28 9.72 3.75
N TYR A 37 -6.81 8.99 4.72
CA TYR A 37 -7.02 7.54 4.64
C TYR A 37 -8.47 7.24 4.25
N SER A 38 -8.67 6.48 3.18
CA SER A 38 -10.00 5.97 2.83
C SER A 38 -10.40 4.79 3.73
N PRO A 39 -11.70 4.48 3.86
CA PRO A 39 -12.14 3.25 4.50
C PRO A 39 -11.51 2.02 3.84
N PRO A 40 -11.23 0.95 4.60
CA PRO A 40 -10.68 -0.27 4.03
C PRO A 40 -11.64 -0.92 3.04
N ILE A 41 -11.07 -1.50 1.99
CA ILE A 41 -11.81 -2.32 1.02
C ILE A 41 -11.41 -3.78 1.25
N GLU A 42 -12.39 -4.60 1.62
CA GLU A 42 -12.22 -6.05 1.78
C GLU A 42 -12.54 -6.78 0.48
N PHE A 43 -11.70 -7.73 0.10
CA PHE A 43 -11.87 -8.55 -1.10
C PHE A 43 -11.15 -9.89 -0.93
N SER A 44 -11.10 -10.71 -1.99
CA SER A 44 -10.36 -11.96 -1.99
C SER A 44 -9.31 -12.02 -3.09
N ILE A 45 -8.20 -12.69 -2.80
CA ILE A 45 -7.15 -13.06 -3.76
C ILE A 45 -7.03 -14.58 -3.69
N ASP A 46 -7.43 -15.27 -4.75
CA ASP A 46 -7.48 -16.75 -4.82
C ASP A 46 -8.14 -17.38 -3.58
N ASP A 47 -9.38 -16.95 -3.32
CA ASP A 47 -10.22 -17.36 -2.18
C ASP A 47 -9.67 -17.05 -0.78
N LYS A 48 -8.56 -16.31 -0.67
CA LYS A 48 -8.04 -15.83 0.60
C LYS A 48 -8.46 -14.40 0.90
N PRO A 49 -8.75 -14.06 2.16
CA PRO A 49 -9.12 -12.70 2.53
C PRO A 49 -7.96 -11.74 2.26
N ALA A 50 -8.31 -10.59 1.69
CA ALA A 50 -7.41 -9.49 1.42
C ALA A 50 -8.09 -8.17 1.82
N VAL A 51 -7.27 -7.20 2.21
CA VAL A 51 -7.73 -5.85 2.52
C VAL A 51 -6.83 -4.84 1.84
N ARG A 52 -7.45 -3.78 1.32
CA ARG A 52 -6.77 -2.61 0.74
C ARG A 52 -7.03 -1.38 1.59
N TYR A 53 -5.97 -0.64 1.87
CA TYR A 53 -6.03 0.73 2.39
C TYR A 53 -5.45 1.68 1.35
N THR A 54 -6.20 2.72 1.04
CA THR A 54 -5.75 3.78 0.14
C THR A 54 -5.46 5.03 0.94
N VAL A 55 -4.26 5.57 0.78
CA VAL A 55 -3.82 6.83 1.36
C VAL A 55 -3.63 7.83 0.24
N ARG A 56 -4.26 9.00 0.38
CA ARG A 56 -3.97 10.15 -0.47
C ARG A 56 -3.06 11.08 0.31
N ALA A 57 -1.90 11.37 -0.28
CA ALA A 57 -0.97 12.36 0.22
C ALA A 57 -1.11 13.65 -0.60
N ASP A 58 -1.31 14.78 0.07
CA ASP A 58 -1.34 16.11 -0.52
C ASP A 58 -0.27 17.00 0.14
N ASN A 59 0.16 18.05 -0.56
CA ASN A 59 1.19 18.99 -0.11
C ASN A 59 2.55 18.33 0.17
N ILE A 60 2.91 17.33 -0.64
CA ILE A 60 4.25 16.73 -0.59
C ILE A 60 5.28 17.80 -0.96
N HIS A 61 6.37 17.89 -0.17
CA HIS A 61 7.38 18.90 -0.38
C HIS A 61 8.15 18.64 -1.68
N ARG A 62 8.14 19.65 -2.55
CA ARG A 62 8.83 19.65 -3.83
C ARG A 62 10.27 20.13 -3.66
N ARG A 63 11.27 19.29 -3.99
CA ARG A 63 12.70 19.66 -3.99
C ARG A 63 13.15 20.21 -5.34
N HIS A 64 12.54 19.74 -6.42
CA HIS A 64 12.76 20.16 -7.80
C HIS A 64 11.43 20.38 -8.52
N ASP A 65 11.40 21.22 -9.56
CA ASP A 65 10.15 21.57 -10.25
C ASP A 65 9.36 20.37 -10.83
N CYS A 66 10.05 19.26 -11.09
CA CYS A 66 9.45 18.02 -11.57
C CYS A 66 8.90 17.11 -10.47
N ASP A 67 9.12 17.41 -9.19
CA ASP A 67 8.68 16.50 -8.12
C ASP A 67 7.16 16.60 -7.91
N PRO A 68 6.51 15.46 -7.60
CA PRO A 68 5.10 15.42 -7.29
C PRO A 68 4.78 16.15 -6.00
N THR A 69 3.62 16.79 -5.98
CA THR A 69 3.08 17.45 -4.78
C THR A 69 1.92 16.67 -4.18
N GLN A 70 1.52 15.57 -4.83
CA GLN A 70 0.44 14.68 -4.44
C GLN A 70 0.83 13.25 -4.80
N ALA A 71 0.34 12.27 -4.05
CA ALA A 71 0.50 10.86 -4.37
C ALA A 71 -0.71 10.05 -3.88
N ILE A 72 -0.94 8.92 -4.52
CA ILE A 72 -1.85 7.88 -4.04
C ILE A 72 -1.01 6.68 -3.65
N PHE A 73 -1.22 6.17 -2.45
CA PHE A 73 -0.51 5.02 -1.91
C PHE A 73 -1.50 3.95 -1.50
N ASP A 74 -1.48 2.83 -2.22
CA ASP A 74 -2.31 1.67 -1.96
C ASP A 74 -1.51 0.59 -1.26
N VAL A 75 -2.05 0.11 -0.14
CA VAL A 75 -1.49 -1.00 0.61
C VAL A 75 -2.48 -2.15 0.62
N VAL A 76 -2.07 -3.29 0.08
CA VAL A 76 -2.85 -4.52 0.09
C VAL A 76 -2.19 -5.52 1.02
N ALA A 77 -2.93 -6.04 2.00
CA ALA A 77 -2.49 -7.18 2.79
C ALA A 77 -3.38 -8.39 2.53
N THR A 78 -2.76 -9.56 2.45
CA THR A 78 -3.45 -10.85 2.32
C THR A 78 -2.72 -11.91 3.13
N ALA A 79 -3.38 -13.04 3.40
CA ALA A 79 -2.75 -14.17 4.07
C ALA A 79 -1.49 -14.61 3.28
N GLY A 80 -0.35 -14.68 3.96
CA GLY A 80 0.91 -15.03 3.33
C GLY A 80 0.95 -16.49 2.87
N TYR A 81 1.80 -16.77 1.89
CA TYR A 81 2.06 -18.10 1.39
C TYR A 81 3.51 -18.48 1.72
N ALA A 82 3.71 -19.64 2.34
CA ALA A 82 4.97 -20.26 2.70
C ALA A 82 5.78 -19.69 3.91
N THR A 83 6.25 -18.43 3.91
CA THR A 83 7.29 -17.98 4.86
C THR A 83 6.87 -16.90 5.87
N ALA A 84 5.75 -16.21 5.63
CA ALA A 84 5.20 -15.18 6.50
C ALA A 84 3.69 -15.37 6.68
N ALA A 85 3.16 -14.95 7.83
CA ALA A 85 1.73 -15.03 8.11
C ALA A 85 0.88 -14.09 7.24
N VAL A 86 1.45 -12.96 6.82
CA VAL A 86 0.80 -11.93 5.98
C VAL A 86 1.79 -11.47 4.91
N ALA A 87 1.30 -11.34 3.68
CA ALA A 87 1.98 -10.65 2.59
C ALA A 87 1.41 -9.24 2.44
N VAL A 88 2.28 -8.24 2.26
CA VAL A 88 1.90 -6.83 2.06
C VAL A 88 2.47 -6.34 0.74
N PHE A 89 1.61 -5.79 -0.10
CA PHE A 89 1.96 -5.18 -1.39
C PHE A 89 1.64 -3.70 -1.33
N MET A 90 2.53 -2.88 -1.89
CA MET A 90 2.42 -1.43 -1.87
C MET A 90 2.53 -0.89 -3.29
N VAL A 91 1.60 -0.04 -3.69
CA VAL A 91 1.59 0.65 -4.97
C VAL A 91 1.55 2.14 -4.70
N GLU A 92 2.54 2.85 -5.22
CA GLU A 92 2.66 4.31 -5.14
C GLU A 92 2.44 4.88 -6.54
N LEU A 93 1.55 5.85 -6.66
CA LEU A 93 1.31 6.61 -7.87
C LEU A 93 1.50 8.09 -7.60
N ASP A 94 2.54 8.67 -8.20
CA ASP A 94 2.77 10.10 -8.19
C ASP A 94 1.68 10.86 -8.95
N GLN A 95 1.19 11.95 -8.37
CA GLN A 95 0.11 12.77 -8.89
C GLN A 95 0.56 14.23 -9.05
N ASN A 96 -0.22 14.99 -9.84
CA ASN A 96 0.03 16.41 -10.12
C ASN A 96 1.39 16.68 -10.80
N ILE A 97 1.81 15.76 -11.68
CA ILE A 97 2.97 15.89 -12.57
C ILE A 97 2.56 15.52 -14.00
N GLU A 98 3.35 15.93 -14.98
CA GLU A 98 3.12 15.54 -16.37
C GLU A 98 3.27 14.01 -16.51
N GLY A 99 2.31 13.37 -17.17
CA GLY A 99 2.30 11.91 -17.34
C GLY A 99 1.88 11.12 -16.10
N ALA A 100 1.33 11.77 -15.07
CA ALA A 100 0.78 11.09 -13.90
C ALA A 100 -0.20 9.98 -14.29
N LEU A 101 -0.04 8.83 -13.64
CA LEU A 101 -0.81 7.62 -13.94
C LEU A 101 -2.15 7.65 -13.21
N ASP A 102 -3.20 7.22 -13.89
CA ASP A 102 -4.54 7.12 -13.32
C ASP A 102 -4.61 5.98 -12.28
N HIS A 103 -5.45 6.17 -11.25
CA HIS A 103 -5.60 5.21 -10.16
C HIS A 103 -6.08 3.83 -10.61
N SER A 104 -6.81 3.73 -11.73
CA SER A 104 -7.21 2.46 -12.35
C SER A 104 -6.03 1.56 -12.74
N LEU A 105 -4.83 2.10 -12.89
CA LEU A 105 -3.62 1.29 -13.07
C LEU A 105 -3.26 0.53 -11.78
N ALA A 106 -3.39 1.15 -10.61
CA ALA A 106 -3.19 0.45 -9.34
C ALA A 106 -4.21 -0.70 -9.20
N ASP A 107 -5.47 -0.46 -9.57
CA ASP A 107 -6.51 -1.50 -9.58
C ASP A 107 -6.11 -2.66 -10.50
N SER A 108 -5.60 -2.35 -11.69
CA SER A 108 -5.12 -3.34 -12.65
C SER A 108 -3.96 -4.15 -12.08
N ILE A 109 -2.95 -3.51 -11.49
CA ILE A 109 -1.82 -4.20 -10.83
C ILE A 109 -2.33 -5.11 -9.71
N ILE A 110 -3.17 -4.60 -8.82
CA ILE A 110 -3.70 -5.34 -7.67
C ILE A 110 -4.52 -6.55 -8.14
N SER A 111 -5.29 -6.43 -9.22
CA SER A 111 -6.07 -7.54 -9.78
C SER A 111 -5.23 -8.71 -10.30
N THR A 112 -3.93 -8.48 -10.54
CA THR A 112 -3.01 -9.52 -11.05
C THR A 112 -2.24 -10.25 -9.95
N ILE A 113 -2.41 -9.83 -8.69
CA ILE A 113 -1.77 -10.48 -7.54
C ILE A 113 -2.31 -11.90 -7.46
N ARG A 114 -1.38 -12.85 -7.42
CA ARG A 114 -1.64 -14.27 -7.27
C ARG A 114 -0.53 -14.90 -6.43
N PRO A 115 -0.79 -16.02 -5.73
CA PRO A 115 0.23 -16.81 -5.08
C PRO A 115 1.29 -17.25 -6.09
N SER A 116 2.55 -17.25 -5.69
CA SER A 116 3.59 -17.95 -6.44
C SER A 116 3.37 -19.45 -6.29
N ASP A 117 3.28 -20.18 -7.40
CA ASP A 117 3.31 -21.64 -7.40
C ASP A 117 4.62 -22.10 -6.75
N HIS A 118 4.54 -22.61 -5.53
CA HIS A 118 5.65 -23.34 -4.94
C HIS A 118 5.58 -24.77 -5.45
N THR A 119 6.31 -25.09 -6.52
CA THR A 119 6.65 -26.49 -6.81
C THR A 119 7.74 -26.88 -5.81
N PRO A 120 7.48 -27.75 -4.82
CA PRO A 120 8.56 -28.29 -4.01
C PRO A 120 9.39 -29.15 -4.97
N GLY A 121 10.66 -28.79 -5.13
CA GLY A 121 11.59 -29.56 -5.95
C GLY A 121 11.67 -31.00 -5.48
N GLU A 122 11.63 -31.90 -6.46
CA GLU A 122 11.89 -33.35 -6.38
C GLU A 122 13.24 -33.70 -5.76
#